data_AF-A0A7W9EYZ9-F1
#
_entry.id   AF-A0A7W9EYZ9-F1
#
_cell.length_a   1.000
_cell.length_b   1.000
_cell.length_c   1.000
_cell.angle_alpha   90.00
_cell.angle_beta   90.00
_cell.angle_gamma   90.00
#
_symmetry.space_group_name_H-M   'P 1'
#
loop_
_entity.id
_entity.type
_entity.pdbx_description
1 polymer ?
#
loop_
_entity_poly.entity_id
_entity_poly.type
_entity_poly.pdbx_seq_one_letter_code
_entity_poly.pdbx_strand_id
1 'polypeptide(L)'
;MLTVYIDELDLTILEYYRAALSEDTFDGRKKAISDLAKQVKLWELKGLMKNDEWKKEMLEEKPENLLQMALDIAEWSDGAVAFTHVISRFDNGQNRKLRIADQIGLEIWRSIKAGKFRGVHTVIGVLNTVRHKTQKLKFNGGRDKNGLREKWNTYRGVVHFGIARAFCKERGLDNHALLEVAEGIRRQLSSNCPKGTSKPYVDEGEKISFVYKSST
;
A
#
# COMPACT_ATOMS: atom_id res chain seq x y z
N MET A 1 -0.71 -12.94 -6.76
CA MET A 1 -0.35 -11.52 -6.89
C MET A 1 -1.55 -10.70 -7.33
N LEU A 2 -1.75 -9.54 -6.72
CA LEU A 2 -2.71 -8.50 -7.14
C LEU A 2 -1.94 -7.37 -7.82
N THR A 3 -2.42 -6.90 -8.97
CA THR A 3 -1.91 -5.70 -9.64
C THR A 3 -2.92 -4.58 -9.47
N VAL A 4 -2.46 -3.46 -8.91
CA VAL A 4 -3.22 -2.23 -8.75
C VAL A 4 -2.73 -1.26 -9.82
N TYR A 5 -3.65 -0.79 -10.65
CA TYR A 5 -3.34 0.23 -11.64
C TYR A 5 -3.53 1.60 -11.02
N ILE A 6 -2.58 2.49 -11.28
CA ILE A 6 -2.50 3.84 -10.75
C ILE A 6 -2.57 4.81 -11.93
N ASP A 7 -3.59 5.65 -11.98
CA ASP A 7 -3.67 6.75 -12.93
C ASP A 7 -3.09 8.07 -12.36
N GLU A 8 -3.26 9.17 -13.08
CA GLU A 8 -2.77 10.48 -12.65
C GLU A 8 -3.43 11.00 -11.38
N LEU A 9 -4.73 10.74 -11.20
CA LEU A 9 -5.40 11.18 -10.00
C LEU A 9 -4.95 10.33 -8.80
N ASP A 10 -4.82 9.02 -8.99
CA ASP A 10 -4.30 8.09 -7.99
C ASP A 10 -2.90 8.48 -7.50
N LEU A 11 -2.05 9.02 -8.38
CA LEU A 11 -0.71 9.51 -8.01
C LEU A 11 -0.78 10.64 -6.98
N THR A 12 -1.83 11.47 -6.98
CA THR A 12 -1.97 12.56 -6.01
C THR A 12 -2.42 12.09 -4.63
N ILE A 13 -2.88 10.85 -4.51
CA ILE A 13 -3.53 10.29 -3.31
C ILE A 13 -2.86 9.00 -2.81
N LEU A 14 -1.57 8.81 -3.13
CA LEU A 14 -0.81 7.62 -2.74
C LEU A 14 -0.78 7.36 -1.22
N GLU A 15 -1.03 8.36 -0.36
CA GLU A 15 -1.24 8.09 1.07
C GLU A 15 -2.47 7.26 1.38
N TYR A 16 -3.54 7.36 0.60
CA TYR A 16 -4.77 6.61 0.87
C TYR A 16 -4.61 5.13 0.51
N TYR A 17 -3.80 4.83 -0.50
CA TYR A 17 -3.33 3.46 -0.73
C TYR A 17 -2.58 2.90 0.48
N ARG A 18 -1.87 3.75 1.24
CA ARG A 18 -1.21 3.28 2.46
C ARG A 18 -2.20 2.83 3.54
N ALA A 19 -3.31 3.53 3.68
CA ALA A 19 -4.39 3.12 4.57
C ALA A 19 -5.05 1.83 4.07
N ALA A 20 -5.33 1.72 2.77
CA ALA A 20 -5.89 0.49 2.20
C ALA A 20 -5.00 -0.75 2.44
N LEU A 21 -3.68 -0.59 2.34
CA LEU A 21 -2.71 -1.67 2.57
C LEU A 21 -2.56 -2.06 4.05
N SER A 22 -3.08 -1.28 4.99
CA SER A 22 -2.94 -1.55 6.43
C SER A 22 -3.91 -2.58 6.98
N GLU A 23 -4.86 -3.03 6.17
CA GLU A 23 -5.76 -4.12 6.55
C GLU A 23 -4.98 -5.42 6.83
N ASP A 24 -5.49 -6.20 7.77
CA ASP A 24 -4.76 -7.36 8.35
C ASP A 24 -4.81 -8.60 7.43
N THR A 25 -5.69 -8.63 6.43
CA THR A 25 -5.84 -9.75 5.49
C THR A 25 -5.65 -9.31 4.04
N PHE A 26 -5.25 -10.24 3.17
CA PHE A 26 -5.11 -9.96 1.75
C PHE A 26 -6.44 -9.54 1.10
N ASP A 27 -7.54 -10.23 1.42
CA ASP A 27 -8.87 -9.87 0.95
C ASP A 27 -9.36 -8.53 1.51
N GLY A 28 -9.02 -8.23 2.77
CA GLY A 28 -9.30 -6.93 3.39
C GLY A 28 -8.60 -5.79 2.64
N ARG A 29 -7.33 -5.97 2.24
CA ARG A 29 -6.60 -4.99 1.42
C ARG A 29 -7.22 -4.84 0.05
N LYS A 30 -7.55 -5.95 -0.61
CA LYS A 30 -8.20 -5.93 -1.93
C LYS A 30 -9.52 -5.16 -1.89
N LYS A 31 -10.34 -5.43 -0.86
CA LYS A 31 -11.59 -4.70 -0.62
C LYS A 31 -11.33 -3.22 -0.36
N ALA A 32 -10.39 -2.89 0.54
CA ALA A 32 -10.07 -1.50 0.86
C ALA A 32 -9.52 -0.71 -0.35
N ILE A 33 -8.75 -1.34 -1.24
CA ILE A 33 -8.31 -0.75 -2.52
C ILE A 33 -9.50 -0.51 -3.44
N SER A 34 -10.45 -1.45 -3.51
CA SER A 34 -11.68 -1.26 -4.28
C SER A 34 -12.57 -0.14 -3.71
N ASP A 35 -12.67 -0.04 -2.39
CA ASP A 35 -13.44 1.00 -1.70
C ASP A 35 -12.78 2.38 -1.90
N LEU A 36 -11.44 2.44 -1.90
CA LEU A 36 -10.68 3.63 -2.30
C LEU A 36 -10.99 4.03 -3.75
N ALA A 37 -10.95 3.11 -4.71
CA ALA A 37 -11.25 3.44 -6.11
C ALA A 37 -12.66 4.05 -6.29
N LYS A 38 -13.64 3.60 -5.50
CA LYS A 38 -14.99 4.19 -5.46
C LYS A 38 -15.00 5.61 -4.87
N GLN A 39 -14.23 5.84 -3.80
CA GLN A 39 -14.03 7.16 -3.22
C GLN A 39 -13.42 8.14 -4.24
N VAL A 40 -12.45 7.69 -5.03
CA VAL A 40 -11.78 8.48 -6.07
C VAL A 40 -12.77 8.92 -7.14
N LYS A 41 -13.59 7.99 -7.66
CA LYS A 41 -14.66 8.32 -8.63
C LYS A 41 -15.63 9.39 -8.12
N LEU A 42 -15.97 9.36 -6.82
CA LEU A 42 -16.83 10.39 -6.24
C LEU A 42 -16.12 11.74 -6.12
N TRP A 43 -14.82 11.77 -5.85
CA TRP A 43 -14.04 13.01 -5.88
C TRP A 43 -13.97 13.60 -7.29
N GLU A 44 -13.74 12.77 -8.30
CA GLU A 44 -13.76 13.17 -9.71
C GLU A 44 -15.11 13.75 -10.09
N LEU A 45 -16.19 13.02 -9.81
CA LEU A 45 -17.54 13.48 -10.09
C LEU A 45 -17.83 14.82 -9.41
N LYS A 46 -17.45 14.97 -8.14
CA LYS A 46 -17.61 16.24 -7.41
C LYS A 46 -16.80 17.38 -8.04
N GLY A 47 -15.67 17.08 -8.67
CA GLY A 47 -14.89 18.03 -9.46
C GLY A 47 -15.60 18.41 -10.75
N LEU A 48 -16.06 17.42 -11.53
CA LEU A 48 -16.77 17.60 -12.79
C LEU A 48 -18.09 18.36 -12.62
N MET A 49 -18.82 18.11 -11.53
CA MET A 49 -20.04 18.83 -11.17
C MET A 49 -19.81 20.33 -10.89
N LYS A 50 -18.58 20.83 -10.86
CA LYS A 50 -18.28 22.27 -10.80
C LYS A 50 -18.06 22.89 -12.18
N ASN A 51 -17.92 22.09 -13.23
CA ASN A 51 -17.72 22.55 -14.60
C ASN A 51 -19.09 22.68 -15.30
N ASP A 52 -19.44 23.89 -15.71
CA ASP A 52 -20.74 24.17 -16.34
C ASP A 52 -20.84 23.62 -17.78
N GLU A 53 -19.72 23.52 -18.52
CA GLU A 53 -19.68 22.88 -19.84
C GLU A 53 -19.98 21.38 -19.70
N TRP A 54 -19.36 20.72 -18.72
CA TRP A 54 -19.61 19.30 -18.46
C TRP A 54 -21.07 19.05 -18.06
N LYS A 55 -21.66 19.92 -17.21
CA LYS A 55 -23.08 19.80 -16.86
C LYS A 55 -23.97 19.91 -18.09
N LYS A 56 -23.68 20.89 -18.97
CA LYS A 56 -24.45 21.10 -20.19
C LYS A 56 -24.35 19.87 -21.11
N GLU A 57 -23.15 19.35 -21.32
CA GLU A 57 -22.92 18.13 -22.11
C GLU A 57 -23.71 16.95 -21.54
N MET A 58 -23.66 16.71 -20.23
CA MET A 58 -24.36 15.59 -19.60
C MET A 58 -25.89 15.74 -19.59
N LEU A 59 -26.42 16.97 -19.51
CA LEU A 59 -27.86 17.22 -19.46
C LEU A 59 -28.50 17.30 -20.85
N GLU A 60 -27.80 17.85 -21.83
CA GLU A 60 -28.34 18.13 -23.17
C GLU A 60 -27.88 17.12 -24.22
N GLU A 61 -26.64 16.65 -24.15
CA GLU A 61 -26.04 15.82 -25.20
C GLU A 61 -25.95 14.33 -24.83
N LYS A 62 -25.81 14.01 -23.53
CA LYS A 62 -25.58 12.64 -23.03
C LYS A 62 -26.41 12.28 -21.78
N PRO A 63 -27.74 12.48 -21.77
CA PRO A 63 -28.58 12.24 -20.59
C PRO A 63 -28.60 10.78 -20.13
N GLU A 64 -28.39 9.81 -21.02
CA GLU A 64 -28.28 8.38 -20.68
C GLU A 64 -27.05 8.07 -19.82
N ASN A 65 -25.93 8.76 -20.05
CA ASN A 65 -24.73 8.62 -19.22
C ASN A 65 -24.97 9.18 -17.82
N LEU A 66 -25.75 10.26 -17.70
CA LEU A 66 -26.14 10.81 -16.41
C LEU A 66 -27.02 9.85 -15.62
N LEU A 67 -27.95 9.14 -16.28
CA LEU A 67 -28.78 8.11 -15.63
C LEU A 67 -27.94 6.94 -15.13
N GLN A 68 -27.02 6.41 -15.96
CA GLN A 68 -26.12 5.34 -15.53
C GLN A 68 -25.24 5.79 -14.36
N MET A 69 -24.70 7.01 -14.42
CA MET A 69 -23.91 7.58 -13.34
C MET A 69 -24.72 7.71 -12.05
N ALA A 70 -25.99 8.11 -12.12
CA ALA A 70 -26.87 8.16 -10.95
C ALA A 70 -27.07 6.79 -10.29
N LEU A 71 -27.15 5.72 -11.08
CA LEU A 71 -27.21 4.34 -10.57
C LEU A 71 -25.88 3.94 -9.89
N ASP A 72 -24.76 4.29 -10.51
CA ASP A 72 -23.43 3.93 -10.00
C ASP A 72 -23.05 4.71 -8.73
N ILE A 73 -23.55 5.96 -8.57
CA ILE A 73 -23.29 6.80 -7.39
C ILE A 73 -23.68 6.11 -6.10
N ALA A 74 -24.77 5.33 -6.09
CA ALA A 74 -25.18 4.58 -4.90
C ALA A 74 -24.08 3.58 -4.48
N GLU A 75 -23.59 2.78 -5.44
CA GLU A 75 -22.52 1.82 -5.19
C GLU A 75 -21.20 2.50 -4.80
N TRP A 76 -20.88 3.64 -5.42
CA TRP A 76 -19.68 4.39 -5.09
C TRP A 76 -19.77 5.01 -3.69
N SER A 77 -20.95 5.49 -3.29
CA SER A 77 -21.20 6.08 -1.97
C SER A 77 -21.01 5.07 -0.85
N ASP A 78 -21.52 3.84 -1.04
CA ASP A 78 -21.31 2.75 -0.08
C ASP A 78 -19.81 2.42 0.06
N GLY A 79 -19.08 2.39 -1.06
CA GLY A 79 -17.63 2.19 -1.06
C GLY A 79 -16.87 3.32 -0.36
N ALA A 80 -17.25 4.56 -0.62
CA ALA A 80 -16.68 5.73 0.05
C ALA A 80 -16.85 5.67 1.57
N VAL A 81 -18.07 5.38 2.04
CA VAL A 81 -18.36 5.19 3.47
C VAL A 81 -17.51 4.04 4.03
N ALA A 82 -17.45 2.89 3.34
CA ALA A 82 -16.60 1.77 3.75
C ALA A 82 -15.13 2.18 3.89
N PHE A 83 -14.62 3.02 2.98
CA PHE A 83 -13.25 3.51 3.02
C PHE A 83 -12.99 4.47 4.20
N THR A 84 -13.96 5.28 4.63
CA THR A 84 -13.79 6.09 5.85
C THR A 84 -13.52 5.24 7.09
N HIS A 85 -14.10 4.03 7.16
CA HIS A 85 -13.82 3.09 8.24
C HIS A 85 -12.40 2.50 8.14
N VAL A 86 -11.86 2.31 6.93
CA VAL A 86 -10.46 1.93 6.71
C VAL A 86 -9.52 3.01 7.26
N ILE A 87 -9.78 4.27 6.93
CA ILE A 87 -8.99 5.42 7.44
C ILE A 87 -9.03 5.45 8.97
N SER A 88 -10.21 5.29 9.57
CA SER A 88 -10.34 5.24 11.03
C SER A 88 -9.51 4.12 11.65
N ARG A 89 -9.49 2.91 11.08
CA ARG A 89 -8.64 1.80 11.57
C ARG A 89 -7.15 2.08 11.36
N PHE A 90 -6.79 2.72 10.25
CA PHE A 90 -5.43 3.13 9.96
C PHE A 90 -4.90 4.06 11.06
N ASP A 91 -5.66 5.10 11.39
CA ASP A 91 -5.31 6.09 12.41
C ASP A 91 -5.32 5.48 13.82
N ASN A 92 -6.27 4.58 14.10
CA ASN A 92 -6.40 3.88 15.38
C ASN A 92 -5.44 2.69 15.57
N GLY A 93 -4.34 2.65 14.81
CA GLY A 93 -3.16 1.85 15.15
C GLY A 93 -2.71 0.84 14.10
N GLN A 94 -3.47 0.58 13.03
CA GLN A 94 -2.97 -0.25 11.94
C GLN A 94 -1.74 0.38 11.27
N ASN A 95 -1.68 1.72 11.17
CA ASN A 95 -0.48 2.42 10.70
C ASN A 95 0.77 2.05 11.51
N ARG A 96 0.64 1.95 12.84
CA ARG A 96 1.77 1.57 13.71
C ARG A 96 2.24 0.13 13.44
N LYS A 97 1.31 -0.81 13.26
CA LYS A 97 1.66 -2.21 12.94
C LYS A 97 2.39 -2.30 11.59
N LEU A 98 1.86 -1.59 10.59
CA LEU A 98 2.39 -1.57 9.24
C LEU A 98 3.79 -0.92 9.17
N ARG A 99 4.02 0.18 9.90
CA ARG A 99 5.35 0.81 10.03
C ARG A 99 6.41 -0.11 10.66
N ILE A 100 6.02 -0.94 11.62
CA ILE A 100 6.92 -1.95 12.20
C ILE A 100 7.31 -2.97 11.12
N ALA A 101 6.35 -3.41 10.29
CA ALA A 101 6.63 -4.32 9.19
C ALA A 101 7.54 -3.68 8.13
N ASP A 102 7.38 -2.39 7.81
CA ASP A 102 8.31 -1.67 6.93
C ASP A 102 9.73 -1.71 7.45
N GLN A 103 9.91 -1.51 8.75
CA GLN A 103 11.24 -1.56 9.35
C GLN A 103 11.87 -2.94 9.23
N ILE A 104 11.08 -4.01 9.35
CA ILE A 104 11.54 -5.38 9.11
C ILE A 104 11.92 -5.55 7.62
N GLY A 105 11.05 -5.11 6.71
CA GLY A 105 11.30 -5.17 5.26
C GLY A 105 12.54 -4.38 4.84
N LEU A 106 12.76 -3.19 5.41
CA LEU A 106 13.92 -2.35 5.16
C LEU A 106 15.23 -3.04 5.57
N GLU A 107 15.24 -3.70 6.73
CA GLU A 107 16.42 -4.45 7.17
C GLU A 107 16.69 -5.69 6.32
N ILE A 108 15.64 -6.37 5.84
CA ILE A 108 15.77 -7.44 4.84
C ILE A 108 16.35 -6.88 3.55
N TRP A 109 15.80 -5.78 3.04
CA TRP A 109 16.23 -5.15 1.81
C TRP A 109 17.70 -4.71 1.88
N ARG A 110 18.12 -4.08 2.99
CA ARG A 110 19.52 -3.78 3.28
C ARG A 110 20.40 -5.03 3.29
N SER A 111 19.91 -6.12 3.87
CA SER A 111 20.63 -7.40 3.88
C SER A 111 20.79 -8.00 2.48
N ILE A 112 19.80 -7.85 1.60
CA ILE A 112 19.87 -8.28 0.19
C ILE A 112 20.92 -7.44 -0.54
N LYS A 113 20.83 -6.10 -0.43
CA LYS A 113 21.79 -5.17 -1.06
C LYS A 113 23.23 -5.40 -0.60
N ALA A 114 23.43 -5.87 0.63
CA ALA A 114 24.75 -6.22 1.16
C ALA A 114 25.21 -7.66 0.86
N GLY A 115 24.44 -8.46 0.09
CA GLY A 115 24.76 -9.86 -0.23
C GLY A 115 24.72 -10.82 0.97
N LYS A 116 24.09 -10.42 2.09
CA LYS A 116 24.10 -11.18 3.36
C LYS A 116 22.91 -12.15 3.51
N PHE A 117 21.78 -11.85 2.87
CA PHE A 117 20.56 -12.68 2.87
C PHE A 117 20.16 -13.23 4.25
N ARG A 118 20.09 -12.36 5.27
CA ARG A 118 19.88 -12.77 6.67
C ARG A 118 18.54 -13.46 6.88
N GLY A 119 18.56 -14.51 7.69
CA GLY A 119 17.35 -15.14 8.24
C GLY A 119 16.47 -14.15 9.00
N VAL A 120 15.15 -14.23 8.81
CA VAL A 120 14.21 -13.35 9.53
C VAL A 120 14.17 -13.72 11.02
N HIS A 121 13.97 -15.00 11.33
CA HIS A 121 13.70 -15.48 12.71
C HIS A 121 14.95 -15.89 13.52
N THR A 122 16.12 -15.93 12.91
CA THR A 122 17.34 -16.44 13.57
C THR A 122 17.78 -15.58 14.76
N VAL A 123 18.66 -16.11 15.62
CA VAL A 123 19.20 -15.40 16.79
C VAL A 123 20.04 -14.18 16.39
N ILE A 124 20.69 -14.23 15.22
CA ILE A 124 21.34 -13.08 14.59
C ILE A 124 20.49 -12.63 13.39
N GLY A 125 19.18 -12.77 13.48
CA GLY A 125 18.24 -12.52 12.41
C GLY A 125 17.72 -11.09 12.37
N VAL A 126 16.96 -10.79 11.32
CA VAL A 126 16.37 -9.45 11.12
C VAL A 126 15.51 -9.03 12.31
N LEU A 127 14.68 -9.92 12.85
CA LEU A 127 13.78 -9.57 13.96
C LEU A 127 14.54 -9.13 15.21
N ASN A 128 15.71 -9.70 15.49
CA ASN A 128 16.51 -9.29 16.65
C ASN A 128 17.13 -7.90 16.41
N THR A 129 17.59 -7.59 15.19
CA THR A 129 18.06 -6.24 14.85
C THR A 129 16.93 -5.20 14.98
N VAL A 130 15.73 -5.51 14.49
CA VAL A 130 14.57 -4.61 14.60
C VAL A 130 14.12 -4.44 16.05
N ARG A 131 14.12 -5.50 16.85
CA ARG A 131 13.82 -5.44 18.29
C ARG A 131 14.75 -4.46 19.01
N HIS A 132 16.06 -4.55 18.78
CA HIS A 132 17.01 -3.62 19.40
C HIS A 132 16.80 -2.16 18.92
N LYS A 133 16.52 -1.94 17.63
CA LYS A 133 16.22 -0.60 17.09
C LYS A 133 14.95 -0.01 17.70
N THR A 134 13.87 -0.79 17.77
CA THR A 134 12.58 -0.35 18.31
C THR A 134 12.63 -0.10 19.82
N GLN A 135 13.45 -0.87 20.57
CA GLN A 135 13.75 -0.59 21.99
C GLN A 135 14.44 0.76 22.17
N LYS A 136 15.47 1.06 21.38
CA LYS A 136 16.18 2.35 21.43
C LYS A 136 15.28 3.53 21.10
N LEU A 137 14.37 3.36 20.14
CA LEU A 137 13.45 4.40 19.67
C LEU A 137 12.13 4.46 20.48
N LYS A 138 11.99 3.70 21.57
CA LYS A 138 10.79 3.61 22.41
C LYS A 138 9.48 3.31 21.63
N PHE A 139 9.56 2.57 20.53
CA PHE A 139 8.35 2.15 19.80
C PHE A 139 7.57 1.08 20.59
N ASN A 140 6.37 1.42 21.05
CA ASN A 140 5.45 0.46 21.67
C ASN A 140 5.07 -0.64 20.67
N GLY A 141 5.14 -1.91 21.09
CA GLY A 141 4.82 -3.09 20.24
C GLY A 141 5.96 -3.65 19.39
N GLY A 142 7.19 -3.13 19.48
CA GLY A 142 8.39 -3.68 18.83
C GLY A 142 9.27 -4.59 19.72
N ARG A 143 8.87 -4.79 20.98
CA ARG A 143 9.69 -5.46 22.00
C ARG A 143 9.56 -6.98 22.01
N ASP A 144 8.43 -7.51 21.52
CA ASP A 144 8.12 -8.93 21.50
C ASP A 144 8.41 -9.55 20.12
N LYS A 145 9.19 -10.63 20.10
CA LYS A 145 9.59 -11.31 18.88
C LYS A 145 8.40 -11.99 18.19
N ASN A 146 7.41 -12.46 18.95
CA ASN A 146 6.19 -13.05 18.38
C ASN A 146 5.34 -11.97 17.71
N GLY A 147 5.12 -10.83 18.37
CA GLY A 147 4.45 -9.68 17.77
C GLY A 147 5.16 -9.13 16.53
N LEU A 148 6.50 -9.15 16.47
CA LEU A 148 7.23 -8.76 15.25
C LEU A 148 7.03 -9.77 14.11
N ARG A 149 7.06 -11.08 14.42
CA ARG A 149 6.81 -12.15 13.45
C ARG A 149 5.39 -12.04 12.87
N GLU A 150 4.40 -11.82 13.72
CA GLU A 150 3.01 -11.62 13.31
C GLU A 150 2.92 -10.46 12.31
N LYS A 151 3.42 -9.27 12.67
CA LYS A 151 3.38 -8.08 11.80
C LYS A 151 4.12 -8.31 10.48
N TRP A 152 5.27 -8.98 10.50
CA TRP A 152 5.96 -9.35 9.28
C TRP A 152 5.09 -10.25 8.40
N ASN A 153 4.55 -11.34 8.94
CA ASN A 153 3.72 -12.27 8.20
C ASN A 153 2.47 -11.59 7.63
N THR A 154 1.83 -10.72 8.41
CA THR A 154 0.66 -9.95 8.00
C THR A 154 0.95 -9.05 6.81
N TYR A 155 2.05 -8.26 6.85
CA TYR A 155 2.25 -7.15 5.91
C TYR A 155 3.40 -7.33 4.91
N ARG A 156 4.16 -8.44 4.93
CA ARG A 156 5.35 -8.64 4.05
C ARG A 156 5.06 -8.41 2.57
N GLY A 157 3.85 -8.70 2.10
CA GLY A 157 3.40 -8.45 0.73
C GLY A 157 3.36 -6.97 0.32
N VAL A 158 3.34 -6.04 1.28
CA VAL A 158 3.03 -4.61 1.06
C VAL A 158 4.05 -3.64 1.67
N VAL A 159 5.12 -4.15 2.30
CA VAL A 159 6.18 -3.30 2.91
C VAL A 159 6.98 -2.51 1.87
N HIS A 160 7.08 -3.03 0.65
CA HIS A 160 7.86 -2.42 -0.44
C HIS A 160 7.42 -0.97 -0.72
N PHE A 161 6.12 -0.70 -0.67
CA PHE A 161 5.55 0.63 -0.85
C PHE A 161 5.95 1.60 0.26
N GLY A 162 5.91 1.16 1.53
CA GLY A 162 6.34 1.98 2.68
C GLY A 162 7.83 2.30 2.63
N ILE A 163 8.66 1.32 2.27
CA ILE A 163 10.11 1.48 2.11
C ILE A 163 10.41 2.46 0.97
N ALA A 164 9.78 2.30 -0.18
CA ALA A 164 9.95 3.18 -1.33
C ALA A 164 9.56 4.62 -1.01
N ARG A 165 8.42 4.83 -0.33
CA ARG A 165 7.98 6.16 0.07
C ARG A 165 8.98 6.86 0.98
N ALA A 166 9.52 6.14 1.97
CA ALA A 166 10.56 6.70 2.85
C ALA A 166 11.83 7.08 2.06
N PHE A 167 12.28 6.19 1.18
CA PHE A 167 13.44 6.42 0.32
C PHE A 167 13.26 7.62 -0.63
N CYS A 168 12.10 7.74 -1.27
CA CYS A 168 11.80 8.83 -2.20
C CYS A 168 11.67 10.16 -1.46
N LYS A 169 11.00 10.17 -0.29
CA LYS A 169 10.88 11.35 0.56
C LYS A 169 12.23 11.89 1.01
N GLU A 170 13.16 11.02 1.42
CA GLU A 170 14.52 11.42 1.82
C GLU A 170 15.32 12.05 0.67
N ARG A 171 14.95 11.78 -0.59
CA ARG A 171 15.65 12.21 -1.80
C ARG A 171 14.91 13.25 -2.64
N GLY A 172 13.71 13.65 -2.22
CA GLY A 172 12.86 14.57 -2.98
C GLY A 172 12.40 14.01 -4.33
N LEU A 173 12.24 12.69 -4.45
CA LEU A 173 11.73 12.05 -5.68
C LEU A 173 10.21 12.14 -5.75
N ASP A 174 9.68 12.20 -6.97
CA ASP A 174 8.24 12.28 -7.23
C ASP A 174 7.51 10.93 -7.06
N ASN A 175 6.19 10.96 -7.29
CA ASN A 175 5.33 9.80 -7.12
C ASN A 175 5.48 8.76 -8.25
N HIS A 176 5.96 9.12 -9.44
CA HIS A 176 6.29 8.13 -10.48
C HIS A 176 7.51 7.31 -10.07
N ALA A 177 8.57 7.99 -9.65
CA ALA A 177 9.77 7.35 -9.12
C ALA A 177 9.46 6.47 -7.91
N LEU A 178 8.49 6.86 -7.06
CA LEU A 178 8.01 6.03 -5.96
C LEU A 178 7.51 4.66 -6.45
N LEU A 179 6.67 4.62 -7.50
CA LEU A 179 6.12 3.36 -8.03
C LEU A 179 7.22 2.46 -8.57
N GLU A 180 8.18 3.02 -9.31
CA GLU A 180 9.32 2.27 -9.85
C GLU A 180 10.20 1.69 -8.74
N VAL A 181 10.54 2.50 -7.73
CA VAL A 181 11.32 2.06 -6.57
C VAL A 181 10.57 0.99 -5.78
N ALA A 182 9.25 1.15 -5.59
CA ALA A 182 8.40 0.18 -4.91
C ALA A 182 8.41 -1.17 -5.62
N GLU A 183 8.27 -1.17 -6.95
CA GLU A 183 8.32 -2.37 -7.77
C GLU A 183 9.71 -3.03 -7.73
N GLY A 184 10.79 -2.25 -7.78
CA GLY A 184 12.15 -2.74 -7.63
C GLY A 184 12.39 -3.44 -6.29
N ILE A 185 11.93 -2.85 -5.19
CA ILE A 185 12.02 -3.45 -3.85
C ILE A 185 11.17 -4.73 -3.77
N ARG A 186 9.93 -4.69 -4.29
CA ARG A 186 9.03 -5.85 -4.31
C ARG A 186 9.68 -7.04 -5.02
N ARG A 187 10.25 -6.82 -6.21
CA ARG A 187 10.98 -7.86 -6.98
C ARG A 187 12.13 -8.45 -6.18
N GLN A 188 12.92 -7.61 -5.49
CA GLN A 188 14.04 -8.09 -4.67
C GLN A 188 13.58 -8.96 -3.50
N LEU A 189 12.54 -8.54 -2.76
CA LEU A 189 11.97 -9.35 -1.67
C LEU A 189 11.37 -10.67 -2.17
N SER A 190 10.89 -10.68 -3.41
CA SER A 190 10.19 -11.78 -4.05
C SER A 190 11.08 -12.80 -4.76
N SER A 191 12.33 -12.42 -5.09
CA SER A 191 13.29 -13.25 -5.83
C SER A 191 14.45 -13.74 -4.98
N ASN A 192 14.62 -13.19 -3.77
CA ASN A 192 15.71 -13.55 -2.87
C ASN A 192 15.18 -14.33 -1.68
N CYS A 193 15.95 -15.32 -1.24
CA CYS A 193 15.62 -16.18 -0.12
C CYS A 193 16.58 -15.93 1.05
N PRO A 194 16.14 -16.08 2.30
CA PRO A 194 17.06 -16.19 3.43
C PRO A 194 18.11 -17.30 3.20
N LYS A 195 19.32 -17.08 3.69
CA LYS A 195 20.43 -18.04 3.60
C LYS A 195 20.01 -19.41 4.16
N GLY A 196 20.25 -20.47 3.38
CA GLY A 196 19.89 -21.84 3.75
C GLY A 196 18.42 -22.18 3.54
N THR A 197 17.66 -21.34 2.82
CA THR A 197 16.27 -21.60 2.46
C THR A 197 16.05 -21.40 0.96
N SER A 198 15.03 -22.04 0.40
CA SER A 198 14.59 -21.89 -1.00
C SER A 198 13.33 -21.05 -1.18
N LYS A 199 12.72 -20.59 -0.07
CA LYS A 199 11.51 -19.77 -0.10
C LYS A 199 11.87 -18.30 -0.06
N PRO A 200 11.29 -17.46 -0.95
CA PRO A 200 11.56 -16.03 -0.94
C PRO A 200 11.07 -15.37 0.35
N TYR A 201 11.51 -14.14 0.63
CA TYR A 201 10.99 -13.38 1.77
C TYR A 201 9.48 -13.09 1.64
N VAL A 202 8.98 -12.95 0.41
CA VAL A 202 7.57 -12.70 0.10
C VAL A 202 7.09 -13.69 -0.97
N ASP A 203 6.01 -14.41 -0.65
CA ASP A 203 5.44 -15.43 -1.53
C ASP A 203 4.56 -14.81 -2.63
N GLU A 204 4.42 -15.46 -3.79
CA GLU A 204 3.66 -14.95 -4.95
C GLU A 204 2.20 -14.61 -4.65
N GLY A 205 1.56 -15.40 -3.78
CA GLY A 205 0.17 -15.19 -3.37
C GLY A 205 -0.06 -13.89 -2.60
N GLU A 206 0.96 -13.34 -1.95
CA GLU A 206 0.82 -12.19 -1.05
C GLU A 206 1.22 -10.86 -1.71
N LYS A 207 1.78 -10.92 -2.93
CA LYS A 207 2.32 -9.75 -3.62
C LYS A 207 1.18 -8.83 -4.05
N ILE A 208 1.36 -7.55 -3.78
CA ILE A 208 0.61 -6.45 -4.41
C ILE A 208 1.63 -5.64 -5.21
N SER A 209 1.34 -5.34 -6.47
CA SER A 209 2.18 -4.50 -7.35
C SER A 209 1.37 -3.28 -7.77
N PHE A 210 2.04 -2.14 -7.89
CA PHE A 210 1.45 -0.88 -8.34
C PHE A 210 2.04 -0.53 -9.71
N VAL A 211 1.17 -0.36 -10.69
CA VAL A 211 1.58 -0.10 -12.08
C VAL A 211 0.90 1.18 -12.54
N TYR A 212 1.70 2.17 -12.90
CA TYR A 212 1.18 3.37 -13.51
C TYR A 212 0.59 3.06 -14.89
N LYS A 213 -0.62 3.56 -15.15
CA LYS A 213 -1.25 3.55 -16.47
C LYS A 213 -1.41 5.00 -16.92
N SER A 214 -0.65 5.37 -17.95
CA SER A 214 -0.93 6.59 -18.68
C SER A 214 -2.23 6.41 -19.45
N SER A 215 -3.16 7.35 -19.27
CA SER A 215 -4.34 7.45 -20.12
C SER A 215 -3.89 7.95 -21.50
N THR A 216 -3.63 7.04 -22.43
CA THR A 216 -3.63 7.35 -23.87
C THR A 216 -5.03 7.52 -24.39
#